data_AF-A0A7X2SZG8-F1
#
_entry.id   AF-A0A7X2SZG8-F1
#
_cell.length_a   1.000
_cell.length_b   1.000
_cell.length_c   1.000
_cell.angle_alpha   90.00
_cell.angle_beta   90.00
_cell.angle_gamma   90.00
#
_symmetry.space_group_name_H-M   'P 1'
#
loop_
_entity.id
_entity.type
_entity.pdbx_description
1 polymer ?
#
loop_
_entity_poly.entity_id
_entity_poly.type
_entity_poly.pdbx_seq_one_letter_code
_entity_poly.pdbx_strand_id
1 'polypeptide(L)' 'MFTNLFKIIKEYIHNRPKIKKVVGVILILIGITAFLTPLTPGSWLAIIGLELLGVRILFFDKFKFWKKK' A
#
# COMPACT_ATOMS: atom_id res chain seq x y z
N MET A 1 11.82 -19.08 22.30
CA MET A 1 13.07 -18.38 21.89
C MET A 1 12.81 -16.92 21.51
N PHE A 2 11.84 -16.61 20.64
CA PHE A 2 11.51 -15.23 20.22
C PHE A 2 10.99 -14.31 21.34
N THR A 3 10.27 -14.83 22.33
CA THR A 3 9.67 -14.04 23.41
C THR A 3 10.70 -13.31 24.28
N ASN A 4 11.85 -13.95 24.55
CA ASN A 4 12.93 -13.34 25.31
C ASN A 4 13.60 -12.22 24.51
N LEU A 5 13.69 -12.36 23.18
CA LEU A 5 14.26 -11.35 22.30
C LEU A 5 13.41 -10.07 22.28
N PHE A 6 12.09 -10.18 22.15
CA PHE A 6 11.18 -9.02 22.24
C PHE A 6 11.26 -8.32 23.59
N LYS A 7 11.47 -9.07 24.68
CA LYS A 7 11.61 -8.51 26.03
C LYS A 7 12.88 -7.66 26.14
N ILE A 8 14.01 -8.17 25.65
CA ILE A 8 15.30 -7.43 25.63
C ILE A 8 15.18 -6.16 24.79
N ILE A 9 14.60 -6.26 23.60
CA ILE A 9 14.40 -5.10 22.71
C ILE A 9 13.52 -4.04 23.39
N LYS A 10 12.41 -4.46 24.02
CA LYS A 10 11.49 -3.55 24.71
C LYS A 10 12.18 -2.81 25.86
N GLU A 11 12.98 -3.52 26.65
CA GLU A 11 13.72 -2.95 27.77
C GLU A 11 14.80 -1.96 27.32
N TYR A 12 15.50 -2.30 26.23
CA TYR A 12 16.54 -1.44 25.64
C TYR A 12 15.96 -0.16 25.00
N ILE A 13 14.82 -0.26 24.32
CA ILE A 13 14.13 0.90 23.71
C ILE A 13 13.52 1.81 24.78
N HIS A 14 13.00 1.25 25.88
CA HIS A 14 12.38 2.03 26.95
C HIS A 14 13.38 3.00 27.61
N ASN A 15 14.63 2.57 27.77
CA ASN A 15 15.65 3.34 28.48
C ASN A 15 16.26 4.50 27.63
N ARG A 16 15.88 4.62 26.36
CA ARG A 16 16.47 5.59 25.41
C ARG A 16 15.38 6.31 24.61
N PRO A 17 14.91 7.50 25.06
CA PRO A 17 13.81 8.22 24.41
C PRO A 17 14.11 8.63 22.96
N LYS A 18 15.39 8.82 22.61
CA LYS A 18 15.83 9.10 21.23
C LYS A 18 15.57 7.92 20.28
N ILE A 19 15.83 6.69 20.74
CA ILE A 19 15.65 5.48 19.93
C ILE A 19 14.16 5.26 19.66
N LYS A 20 13.29 5.50 20.65
CA LYS A 20 11.83 5.41 20.48
C LYS A 20 11.32 6.37 19.40
N LYS A 21 11.83 7.61 19.36
CA LYS A 21 11.49 8.57 18.30
C LYS A 21 11.94 8.08 16.92
N VAL A 22 13.18 7.62 16.79
CA VAL A 22 13.73 7.12 15.52
C VAL A 22 12.93 5.92 15.01
N VAL A 23 12.66 4.93 15.87
CA VAL A 23 11.86 3.76 15.53
C VAL A 23 10.45 4.15 15.09
N GLY A 24 9.81 5.11 15.78
CA GLY A 24 8.50 5.61 15.39
C GLY A 24 8.50 6.29 14.02
N VAL A 25 9.49 7.13 13.74
CA VAL A 25 9.63 7.81 12.44
C VAL A 25 9.86 6.79 11.32
N ILE A 26 10.71 5.79 11.53
CA ILE A 26 10.96 4.71 10.58
C ILE A 26 9.67 3.91 10.32
N LEU A 27 8.89 3.60 11.36
CA LEU A 27 7.62 2.89 11.22
C LEU A 27 6.61 3.68 10.38
N ILE A 28 6.53 5.00 10.57
CA ILE A 28 5.66 5.89 9.79
C ILE A 28 6.10 5.92 8.33
N LEU A 29 7.41 6.08 8.07
CA LEU A 29 7.97 6.05 6.72
C LEU A 29 7.67 4.73 6.00
N ILE A 30 7.83 3.61 6.69
CA ILE A 30 7.49 2.28 6.16
C ILE A 30 5.98 2.20 5.86
N GLY A 31 5.12 2.67 6.77
CA GLY A 31 3.67 2.68 6.56
C GLY A 31 3.25 3.51 5.35
N ILE A 32 3.82 4.71 5.18
CA ILE A 32 3.55 5.58 4.03
C ILE A 32 4.08 4.96 2.73
N THR A 33 5.31 4.43 2.77
CA THR A 33 5.92 3.77 1.60
C THR A 33 5.10 2.56 1.18
N ALA A 34 4.69 1.72 2.14
CA ALA A 34 3.83 0.57 1.89
C ALA A 34 2.49 1.00 1.27
N PHE A 35 1.88 2.08 1.76
CA PHE A 35 0.63 2.62 1.23
C PHE A 35 0.75 3.13 -0.22
N LEU A 36 1.88 3.77 -0.56
CA LEU A 36 2.12 4.30 -1.90
C LEU A 36 2.62 3.23 -2.88
N THR A 37 3.34 2.22 -2.40
CA THR A 37 3.82 1.14 -3.26
C THR A 37 2.69 0.20 -3.67
N PRO A 38 2.64 -0.23 -4.94
CA PRO A 38 1.60 -1.14 -5.44
C PRO A 38 1.65 -2.55 -4.85
N LEU A 39 2.56 -2.80 -3.91
CA LEU A 39 2.68 -4.05 -3.15
C LEU A 39 1.58 -4.22 -2.10
N THR A 40 0.77 -3.20 -1.84
CA THR A 40 -0.43 -3.35 -1.02
C THR A 40 -1.63 -3.76 -1.87
N PRO A 41 -2.45 -4.74 -1.42
CA PRO A 41 -3.58 -5.26 -2.20
C PRO A 41 -4.60 -4.17 -2.57
N GLY A 42 -4.65 -3.06 -1.84
CA GLY A 42 -5.49 -1.89 -2.18
C GLY A 42 -5.06 -1.14 -3.44
N SER A 43 -3.77 -1.13 -3.78
CA SER A 43 -3.27 -0.46 -4.99
C SER A 43 -3.60 -1.23 -6.28
N TRP A 44 -3.84 -2.53 -6.17
CA TRP A 44 -4.33 -3.36 -7.28
C TRP A 44 -5.70 -2.85 -7.80
N LEU A 45 -6.51 -2.23 -6.94
CA LEU A 45 -7.76 -1.58 -7.36
C LEU A 45 -7.53 -0.45 -8.35
N ALA A 46 -6.38 0.24 -8.32
CA ALA A 46 -6.07 1.25 -9.32
C ALA A 46 -5.83 0.59 -10.70
N ILE A 47 -5.12 -0.53 -10.74
CA ILE A 47 -4.87 -1.31 -11.98
C ILE A 47 -6.18 -1.88 -12.51
N ILE A 48 -6.97 -2.56 -11.67
CA ILE A 48 -8.26 -3.15 -12.05
C ILE A 48 -9.27 -2.06 -12.43
N GLY A 49 -9.26 -0.91 -11.75
CA GLY A 49 -10.10 0.23 -12.07
C GLY A 49 -9.76 0.87 -13.42
N LEU A 50 -8.46 1.01 -13.73
CA LEU A 50 -7.98 1.44 -15.05
C LEU A 50 -8.35 0.43 -16.15
N GLU A 51 -8.25 -0.87 -15.88
CA GLU A 51 -8.68 -1.92 -16.80
C GLU A 51 -10.19 -1.85 -17.06
N LEU A 52 -11.02 -1.71 -16.02
CA LEU A 52 -12.47 -1.52 -16.14
C LEU A 52 -12.85 -0.24 -16.88
N LEU A 53 -12.15 0.87 -16.67
CA LEU A 53 -12.35 2.12 -17.41
C LEU A 53 -11.94 1.97 -18.88
N GLY A 54 -10.79 1.36 -19.15
CA GLY A 54 -10.30 1.08 -20.51
C GLY A 54 -11.25 0.18 -21.29
N VAL A 55 -11.74 -0.90 -20.69
CA VAL A 55 -12.74 -1.81 -21.29
C VAL A 55 -14.05 -1.08 -21.54
N ARG A 56 -14.53 -0.23 -20.62
CA ARG A 56 -15.74 0.58 -20.84
C ARG A 56 -15.59 1.54 -22.02
N ILE A 57 -14.47 2.26 -22.13
CA ILE A 57 -14.20 3.15 -23.27
C ILE A 57 -14.25 2.36 -24.59
N LEU A 58 -13.58 1.21 -24.64
CA LEU A 58 -13.50 0.37 -25.84
C LEU A 58 -14.87 -0.22 -26.25
N PHE A 59 -15.69 -0.61 -25.28
CA PHE A 59 -17.05 -1.09 -25.53
C PHE A 59 -18.00 0.02 -25.97
N PHE A 60 -17.86 1.24 -25.45
CA PHE A 60 -18.69 2.39 -25.85
C PHE A 60 -18.42 2.78 -27.30
N ASP A 61 -17.16 2.74 -27.73
CA ASP A 61 -16.77 3.00 -29.11
C ASP A 61 -17.33 1.93 -30.07
N LYS A 62 -17.24 0.65 -29.67
CA LYS A 62 -17.73 -0.47 -30.48
C LYS A 62 -19.26 -0.45 -30.64
N PHE A 63 -20.02 -0.04 -29.62
CA PHE A 63 -21.48 0.11 -29.71
C PHE A 63 -21.91 1.28 -30.59
N LYS A 64 -21.15 2.38 -30.62
CA LYS A 64 -21.46 3.54 -31.47
C LYS A 64 -21.31 3.21 -32.96
N PHE A 65 -20.40 2.31 -33.31
CA PHE A 65 -20.20 1.85 -34.69
C PHE A 65 -21.39 1.00 -35.20
N TRP A 66 -22.01 0.20 -34.35
CA TRP A 66 -23.14 -0.65 -34.73
C TRP A 66 -24.45 0.12 -34.93
N LYS A 67 -24.58 1.31 -34.35
CA LYS A 67 -25.75 2.19 -34.52
C LYS A 67 -25.70 3.03 -35.81
N LYS A 68 -24.61 2.96 -36.58
CA LYS A 68 -24.41 3.77 -37.79
C LYS A 68 -24.50 2.94 -39.10
N LYS A 69 -24.98 1.70 -39.03
CA LYS A 69 -25.35 0.87 -40.19
C LYS A 69 -26.85 0.59 -40.11
#